data_AF-A0A2H0YLD2-F1
#
_entry.id   AF-A0A2H0YLD2-F1
#
_cell.length_a   1.000
_cell.length_b   1.000
_cell.length_c   1.000
_cell.angle_alpha   90.00
_cell.angle_beta   90.00
_cell.angle_gamma   90.00
#
_symmetry.space_group_name_H-M   'P 1'
#
loop_
_entity.id
_entity.type
_entity.pdbx_description
1 polymer ?
#
loop_
_entity_poly.entity_id
_entity_poly.type
_entity_poly.pdbx_seq_one_letter_code
_entity_poly.pdbx_strand_id
1 'polypeptide(L)' 'MDDWANPSLSANFGQKLKSLHKQKKLFQVKLADRLGVHLTYISSLERGLRNSSLKVINRIAFALEINREILIKF' A
#
# COMPACT_ATOMS: atom_id res chain seq x y z
N MET A 1 2.46 -12.56 24.74
CA MET A 1 2.25 -11.22 25.29
C MET A 1 2.23 -10.28 24.09
N ASP A 2 1.10 -10.27 23.36
CA ASP A 2 0.94 -9.54 22.11
C ASP A 2 0.54 -8.09 22.41
N ASP A 3 1.25 -7.13 21.81
CA ASP A 3 1.00 -5.69 21.88
C ASP A 3 -0.39 -5.34 21.32
N TRP A 4 -1.32 -4.89 22.18
CA TRP A 4 -2.76 -4.79 21.89
C TRP A 4 -3.30 -3.36 21.66
N ALA A 5 -2.47 -2.38 21.30
CA ALA A 5 -2.98 -1.00 21.14
C ALA A 5 -2.41 -0.17 19.98
N ASN A 6 -1.62 -0.73 19.07
CA ASN A 6 -1.14 0.00 17.90
C ASN A 6 -1.42 -0.80 16.62
N PRO A 7 -2.11 -0.26 15.59
CA PRO A 7 -2.13 -0.92 14.30
C PRO A 7 -0.69 -1.21 13.89
N SER A 8 -0.41 -2.45 13.47
CA SER A 8 0.94 -2.79 13.01
C SER A 8 1.38 -1.80 11.93
N LEU A 9 2.70 -1.54 11.83
CA LEU A 9 3.28 -0.67 10.79
C LEU A 9 2.68 -0.96 9.40
N SER A 10 2.45 -2.25 9.13
CA SER A 10 1.85 -2.77 7.89
C SER A 10 0.37 -2.42 7.74
N ALA A 11 -0.40 -2.38 8.82
CA ALA A 11 -1.79 -1.92 8.79
C ALA A 11 -1.88 -0.43 8.46
N ASN A 12 -1.05 0.43 9.09
CA ASN A 12 -1.04 1.86 8.79
C ASN A 12 -0.59 2.13 7.34
N PHE A 13 0.46 1.45 6.88
CA PHE A 13 0.88 1.48 5.48
C PHE A 13 -0.25 1.05 4.54
N GLY A 14 -0.95 -0.05 4.85
CA GLY A 14 -2.05 -0.57 4.05
C GLY A 14 -3.22 0.41 3.93
N GLN A 15 -3.60 1.06 5.03
CA GLN A 15 -4.62 2.11 5.03
C GLN A 15 -4.18 3.33 4.22
N LYS A 16 -2.91 3.74 4.35
CA LYS A 16 -2.36 4.85 3.58
C LYS A 16 -2.39 4.56 2.08
N LEU A 17 -1.94 3.38 1.67
CA LEU A 17 -2.03 2.90 0.28
C LEU A 17 -3.47 2.94 -0.24
N LYS A 18 -4.41 2.39 0.54
CA LYS A 18 -5.84 2.38 0.22
C LYS A 18 -6.39 3.79 -0.01
N SER A 19 -6.06 4.73 0.87
CA SER A 19 -6.51 6.11 0.75
C SER A 19 -5.97 6.78 -0.52
N LEU A 20 -4.68 6.59 -0.82
CA LEU A 20 -4.01 7.27 -1.92
C LEU A 20 -4.51 6.78 -3.29
N HIS A 21 -4.67 5.47 -3.49
CA HIS A 21 -5.19 4.98 -4.77
C HIS A 21 -6.64 5.44 -5.01
N LYS A 22 -7.46 5.52 -3.96
CA LYS A 22 -8.82 6.06 -4.05
C LYS A 22 -8.84 7.56 -4.37
N GLN A 23 -7.96 8.36 -3.76
CA GLN A 23 -7.82 9.79 -4.07
C GLN A 23 -7.42 10.01 -5.54
N LYS A 24 -6.59 9.11 -6.08
CA LYS A 24 -6.22 9.08 -7.51
C LYS A 24 -7.32 8.49 -8.42
N LYS A 25 -8.49 8.14 -7.87
CA LYS A 25 -9.60 7.48 -8.59
C LYS A 25 -9.18 6.19 -9.30
N LEU A 26 -8.20 5.48 -8.73
CA LEU A 26 -7.72 4.19 -9.22
C LEU A 26 -8.38 3.05 -8.44
N PHE A 27 -8.79 1.99 -9.15
CA PHE A 27 -9.20 0.73 -8.53
C PHE A 27 -7.98 -0.13 -8.20
N GLN A 28 -8.11 -1.03 -7.23
CA GLN A 28 -7.06 -1.99 -6.87
C GLN A 28 -6.55 -2.78 -8.07
N VAL A 29 -7.45 -3.23 -8.95
CA VAL A 29 -7.09 -3.96 -10.18
C VAL A 29 -6.22 -3.12 -11.11
N LYS A 30 -6.55 -1.84 -11.32
CA LYS A 30 -5.76 -0.91 -12.13
C LYS A 30 -4.38 -0.67 -11.52
N LEU A 31 -4.28 -0.57 -10.19
CA LEU A 31 -3.00 -0.43 -9.50
C LEU A 31 -2.15 -1.70 -9.61
N ALA A 32 -2.77 -2.87 -9.46
CA ALA A 32 -2.14 -4.17 -9.68
C ALA A 32 -1.58 -4.30 -11.10
N ASP A 33 -2.37 -3.92 -12.13
CA ASP A 33 -1.95 -3.93 -13.53
C ASP A 33 -0.73 -3.02 -13.75
N ARG A 34 -0.76 -1.79 -13.24
CA ARG A 34 0.38 -0.85 -13.31
C ARG A 34 1.64 -1.40 -12.64
N LEU A 35 1.47 -2.25 -11.62
CA LEU A 35 2.56 -2.88 -10.88
C LEU A 35 2.97 -4.24 -11.46
N GLY A 36 2.26 -4.77 -12.47
CA GLY A 36 2.49 -6.12 -12.98
C GLY A 36 2.40 -7.19 -11.90
N VAL A 37 1.44 -7.06 -10.98
CA VAL A 37 1.20 -8.01 -9.88
C VAL A 37 -0.27 -8.41 -9.83
N HIS A 38 -0.58 -9.51 -9.16
CA HIS A 38 -1.96 -9.96 -9.00
C HIS A 38 -2.73 -9.06 -8.01
N LEU A 39 -4.03 -8.84 -8.24
CA LEU A 39 -4.88 -7.99 -7.39
C LEU A 39 -4.87 -8.40 -5.90
N THR A 40 -4.73 -9.70 -5.63
CA THR A 40 -4.68 -10.25 -4.27
C THR A 40 -3.44 -9.78 -3.50
N TYR A 41 -2.36 -9.43 -4.22
CA TYR A 41 -1.18 -8.83 -3.62
C TYR A 41 -1.51 -7.44 -3.07
N ILE A 42 -2.16 -6.58 -3.88
CA ILE A 42 -2.59 -5.24 -3.45
C ILE A 42 -3.59 -5.34 -2.29
N SER A 43 -4.58 -6.22 -2.39
CA SER A 43 -5.54 -6.47 -1.31
C SER A 43 -4.87 -6.95 -0.01
N SER A 44 -3.80 -7.74 -0.10
CA SER A 44 -3.03 -8.18 1.07
C SER A 44 -2.23 -7.03 1.70
N LEU A 45 -1.65 -6.17 0.87
CA LEU A 45 -0.95 -4.96 1.34
C LEU A 45 -1.90 -3.98 2.04
N GLU A 46 -3.05 -3.70 1.45
CA GLU A 46 -4.03 -2.77 2.03
C GLU A 46 -4.64 -3.24 3.35
N ARG A 47 -4.66 -4.57 3.58
CA ARG A 47 -5.08 -5.18 4.85
C ARG A 47 -3.93 -5.33 5.86
N GLY A 48 -2.71 -4.92 5.50
CA GLY A 48 -1.54 -5.05 6.36
C GLY A 48 -1.07 -6.50 6.58
N LEU A 49 -1.52 -7.45 5.77
CA LEU A 49 -1.18 -8.87 5.90
C LEU A 49 0.22 -9.20 5.37
N ARG A 50 0.89 -8.23 4.72
CA ARG A 50 2.22 -8.38 4.15
C ARG A 50 3.07 -7.15 4.42
N ASN A 51 4.34 -7.39 4.72
CA ASN A 51 5.36 -6.35 4.78
C ASN A 51 5.85 -6.04 3.36
N SER A 52 5.85 -4.75 2.98
CA SER A 52 6.39 -4.31 1.70
C SER A 52 7.88 -4.03 1.79
N SER A 53 8.67 -4.52 0.83
CA SER A 53 10.05 -4.09 0.70
C SER A 53 10.13 -2.66 0.15
N LEU A 54 11.25 -1.97 0.40
CA LEU A 54 11.47 -0.62 -0.13
C LEU A 54 11.35 -0.54 -1.66
N LYS A 55 11.75 -1.60 -2.37
CA LYS A 55 11.60 -1.72 -3.82
C LYS A 55 10.12 -1.70 -4.24
N VAL A 56 9.26 -2.39 -3.51
CA VAL A 56 7.80 -2.39 -3.77
C VAL A 56 7.20 -1.03 -3.45
N ILE A 57 7.58 -0.40 -2.34
CA ILE A 57 7.12 0.94 -1.96
C ILE A 57 7.42 1.94 -3.08
N ASN A 58 8.64 1.92 -3.64
CA ASN A 58 9.02 2.79 -4.76
C ASN A 58 8.18 2.52 -6.02
N ARG A 59 7.92 1.26 -6.35
CA ARG A 59 7.09 0.90 -7.51
C ARG A 59 5.64 1.38 -7.32
N ILE A 60 5.10 1.24 -6.10
CA ILE A 60 3.76 1.72 -5.76
C ILE A 60 3.68 3.24 -5.87
N ALA A 61 4.66 3.96 -5.32
CA ALA A 61 4.72 5.42 -5.41
C ALA A 61 4.76 5.88 -6.88
N PHE A 62 5.55 5.22 -7.71
CA PHE A 62 5.59 5.46 -9.16
C PHE A 62 4.24 5.17 -9.83
N ALA A 63 3.61 4.03 -9.54
CA ALA A 63 2.31 3.65 -10.11
C ALA A 63 1.16 4.59 -9.69
N LEU A 64 1.28 5.22 -8.52
CA LEU A 64 0.36 6.24 -8.02
C LEU A 64 0.73 7.67 -8.44
N GLU A 65 1.88 7.86 -9.10
CA GLU A 65 2.40 9.17 -9.51
C GLU A 65 2.52 10.13 -8.31
N ILE A 66 3.20 9.66 -7.25
CA ILE A 66 3.48 10.42 -6.02
C ILE A 66 4.92 10.18 -5.57
N ASN A 67 5.40 11.03 -4.65
CA ASN A 67 6.66 10.74 -3.97
C ASN A 67 6.48 9.66 -2.88
N ARG A 68 7.49 8.81 -2.68
CA ARG A 68 7.45 7.69 -1.73
C ARG A 68 7.24 8.14 -0.29
N GLU A 69 7.73 9.32 0.10
CA GLU A 69 7.55 9.84 1.47
C GLU A 69 6.07 10.08 1.79
N ILE A 70 5.26 10.42 0.78
CA ILE A 70 3.80 10.56 0.92
C ILE A 70 3.17 9.21 1.27
N LEU A 71 3.70 8.11 0.73
CA LEU A 71 3.18 6.76 0.97
C LEU A 71 3.54 6.19 2.35
N ILE A 72 4.69 6.60 2.91
CA ILE A 72 5.19 6.07 4.20
C ILE A 72 4.95 7.00 5.39
N LYS A 73 4.39 8.19 5.17
CA LYS A 73 4.03 9.14 6.23
C LYS A 73 2.56 8.94 6.64
N PHE A 74 2.38 8.28 7.78
CA PHE A 74 1.10 7.94 8.41
C PHE A 74 1.21 8.02 9.93
#